data_AF-A0AAV8ZFN5-F1
#
_entry.id   AF-A0AAV8ZFN5-F1
#
_cell.length_a   1.000
_cell.length_b   1.000
_cell.length_c   1.000
_cell.angle_alpha   90.00
_cell.angle_beta   90.00
_cell.angle_gamma   90.00
#
_symmetry.space_group_name_H-M   'P 1'
#
loop_
_entity.id
_entity.type
_entity.pdbx_description
1 polymer ?
#
loop_
_entity_poly.entity_id
_entity_poly.type
_entity_poly.pdbx_seq_one_letter_code
_entity_poly.pdbx_strand_id
1 'polypeptide(L)'
;MIEESYFIPTRASMLKKNTSEDFQAVTFESYKSKKQKEKHDVTVKNTQKIQQNDFNIKQAKHEIIKLGMSGFDRQKKQEAKTQLLIKLGAKPPKNKCKNYKLLQAEHKKSKEKEASKLQFQQLGKNSIGKANAKGKSFDRKRRKEKKGDILDIYGKVKATNNSKQL
;
A
#
# COMPACT_ATOMS: atom_id res chain seq x y z
N MET A 1 -7.74 -29.60 -42.52
CA MET A 1 -8.58 -30.54 -43.28
C MET A 1 -9.87 -29.80 -43.55
N ILE A 2 -10.06 -29.33 -44.77
CA ILE A 2 -11.29 -28.65 -45.18
C ILE A 2 -12.27 -29.79 -45.46
N GLU A 3 -13.30 -29.94 -44.62
CA GLU A 3 -14.37 -30.88 -44.89
C GLU A 3 -15.18 -30.34 -46.08
N GLU A 4 -15.15 -31.06 -47.19
CA GLU A 4 -16.03 -30.77 -48.32
C GLU A 4 -17.48 -31.01 -47.87
N SER A 5 -18.25 -29.94 -47.74
CA SER A 5 -19.66 -30.01 -47.36
C SER A 5 -20.49 -30.49 -48.56
N TYR A 6 -20.73 -31.80 -48.63
CA TYR A 6 -21.49 -32.43 -49.71
C TYR A 6 -23.01 -32.27 -49.50
N PHE A 7 -23.74 -31.98 -50.58
CA PHE A 7 -25.19 -31.83 -50.56
C PHE A 7 -25.88 -33.19 -50.41
N ILE A 8 -26.65 -33.38 -49.33
CA ILE A 8 -27.42 -34.61 -49.08
C ILE A 8 -28.87 -34.39 -49.56
N PRO A 9 -29.31 -35.03 -50.66
CA PRO A 9 -30.65 -34.82 -51.21
C PRO A 9 -31.73 -35.43 -50.31
N THR A 10 -32.85 -34.72 -50.19
CA THR A 10 -34.05 -35.18 -49.47
C THR A 10 -35.17 -35.48 -50.46
N ARG A 11 -36.19 -36.23 -50.02
CA ARG A 11 -37.31 -36.63 -50.88
C ARG A 11 -38.05 -35.44 -51.53
N ALA A 12 -38.07 -34.29 -50.86
CA ALA A 12 -38.63 -33.05 -51.39
C ALA A 12 -37.70 -32.32 -52.37
N SER A 13 -36.38 -32.40 -52.19
CA SER A 13 -35.43 -31.78 -53.12
C SER A 13 -35.37 -32.53 -54.45
N MET A 14 -35.57 -33.86 -54.45
CA MET A 14 -35.65 -34.68 -55.67
C MET A 14 -36.83 -34.33 -56.59
N LEU A 15 -37.87 -33.66 -56.09
CA LEU A 15 -39.00 -33.20 -56.90
C LEU A 15 -38.66 -31.96 -57.74
N LYS A 16 -37.57 -31.26 -57.41
CA LYS A 16 -37.09 -30.08 -58.12
C LYS A 16 -35.85 -30.46 -58.94
N LYS A 17 -35.89 -30.21 -60.25
CA LYS A 17 -34.92 -30.76 -61.20
C LYS A 17 -33.48 -30.24 -61.03
N ASN A 18 -33.28 -29.05 -60.45
CA ASN A 18 -31.98 -28.36 -60.43
C ASN A 18 -31.45 -28.04 -59.01
N THR A 19 -32.00 -28.65 -57.95
CA THR A 19 -31.64 -28.25 -56.57
C THR A 19 -30.19 -28.51 -56.16
N SER A 20 -29.52 -29.46 -56.81
CA SER A 20 -28.11 -29.76 -56.54
C SER A 20 -27.18 -28.69 -57.12
N GLU A 21 -27.59 -28.01 -58.19
CA GLU A 21 -26.80 -26.97 -58.86
C GLU A 21 -26.86 -25.63 -58.10
N ASP A 22 -27.97 -25.37 -57.40
CA ASP A 22 -28.21 -24.13 -56.65
C ASP A 22 -27.74 -24.18 -55.18
N PHE A 23 -27.08 -25.26 -54.74
CA PHE A 23 -26.67 -25.41 -53.35
C PHE A 23 -25.42 -24.58 -53.04
N GLN A 24 -25.53 -23.64 -52.09
CA GLN A 24 -24.41 -22.84 -51.61
C GLN A 24 -24.19 -23.05 -50.11
N ALA A 25 -23.05 -23.61 -49.74
CA ALA A 25 -22.61 -23.70 -48.35
C ALA A 25 -21.81 -22.45 -47.97
N VAL A 26 -22.33 -21.64 -47.05
CA VAL A 26 -21.62 -20.47 -46.50
C VAL A 26 -21.13 -20.78 -45.10
N THR A 27 -19.82 -20.94 -44.94
CA THR A 27 -19.17 -21.14 -43.64
C THR A 27 -18.77 -19.81 -43.04
N PHE A 28 -19.37 -19.44 -41.90
CA PHE A 28 -19.00 -18.23 -41.16
C PHE A 28 -18.01 -18.58 -40.04
N GLU A 29 -16.78 -18.08 -40.13
CA GLU A 29 -15.86 -18.07 -39.00
C GLU A 29 -15.98 -16.76 -38.22
N SER A 30 -16.40 -16.86 -36.96
CA SER A 30 -16.51 -15.68 -36.09
C SER A 30 -15.13 -15.05 -35.85
N TYR A 31 -15.04 -13.72 -35.92
CA TYR A 31 -13.80 -13.00 -35.62
C TYR A 31 -13.30 -13.31 -34.21
N LYS A 32 -12.09 -13.88 -34.09
CA LYS A 32 -11.41 -14.02 -32.81
C LYS A 32 -11.01 -12.64 -32.32
N SER A 33 -11.46 -12.24 -31.14
CA SER A 33 -11.11 -10.94 -30.57
C SER A 33 -9.58 -10.83 -30.41
N LYS A 34 -9.00 -9.73 -30.90
CA LYS A 34 -7.58 -9.42 -30.64
C LYS A 34 -7.45 -9.26 -29.13
N LYS A 35 -6.94 -10.28 -28.43
CA LYS A 35 -6.39 -10.09 -27.09
C LYS A 35 -5.30 -9.05 -27.22
N GLN A 36 -5.54 -7.86 -26.67
CA GLN A 36 -4.48 -6.87 -26.52
C GLN A 36 -3.36 -7.56 -25.76
N LYS A 37 -2.21 -7.74 -26.42
CA LYS A 37 -0.98 -8.05 -25.68
C LYS A 37 -0.77 -6.84 -24.78
N GLU A 38 -1.04 -6.99 -23.49
CA GLU A 38 -0.57 -6.02 -22.51
C GLU A 38 0.92 -5.85 -22.76
N LYS A 39 1.32 -4.69 -23.27
CA LYS A 39 2.73 -4.35 -23.46
C LYS A 39 3.34 -4.18 -22.07
N HIS A 40 3.64 -5.29 -21.40
CA HIS A 40 4.59 -5.31 -20.30
C HIS A 40 6.01 -5.25 -20.87
N ASP A 41 6.29 -4.18 -21.61
CA ASP A 41 7.65 -3.79 -21.92
C ASP A 41 8.05 -2.70 -20.93
N VAL A 42 8.12 -3.08 -19.66
CA VAL A 42 8.98 -2.36 -18.72
C VAL A 42 10.33 -3.06 -18.79
N THR A 43 10.99 -2.93 -19.93
CA THR A 43 12.45 -2.96 -19.93
C THR A 43 12.87 -1.80 -19.03
N VAL A 44 13.01 -2.09 -17.74
CA VAL A 44 13.79 -1.26 -16.83
C VAL A 44 15.19 -1.32 -17.43
N LYS A 45 15.49 -0.40 -18.34
CA LYS A 45 16.85 -0.06 -18.68
C LYS A 45 17.43 0.36 -17.33
N ASN A 46 18.13 -0.57 -16.69
CA ASN A 46 19.11 -0.28 -15.66
C ASN A 46 20.18 0.56 -16.35
N THR A 47 19.86 1.80 -16.68
CA THR A 47 20.87 2.83 -16.85
C THR A 47 21.38 3.08 -15.44
N GLN A 48 22.30 2.22 -15.03
CA GLN A 48 23.31 2.50 -14.04
C GLN A 48 24.14 3.67 -14.57
N LYS A 49 23.55 4.86 -14.61
CA LYS A 49 24.29 6.09 -14.43
C LYS A 49 24.20 6.36 -12.93
N ILE A 50 25.04 5.64 -12.21
CA ILE A 50 25.51 6.03 -10.88
C ILE A 50 26.21 7.37 -11.11
N GLN A 51 25.43 8.45 -11.19
CA GLN A 51 25.96 9.79 -10.99
C GLN A 51 26.11 9.94 -9.48
N GLN A 52 27.31 9.52 -9.09
CA GLN A 52 28.06 9.75 -7.88
C GLN A 52 27.46 10.77 -6.88
N ASN A 53 27.30 10.28 -5.66
CA ASN A 53 27.56 10.93 -4.37
C ASN A 53 26.46 11.69 -3.60
N ASP A 54 25.26 11.91 -4.14
CA ASP A 54 24.18 12.56 -3.35
C ASP A 54 23.16 11.55 -2.80
N PHE A 55 23.02 11.52 -1.48
CA PHE A 55 22.01 10.70 -0.80
C PHE A 55 20.59 11.24 -1.08
N ASN A 56 19.90 10.63 -2.04
CA ASN A 56 18.51 10.98 -2.33
C ASN A 56 17.55 10.30 -1.35
N ILE A 57 17.04 11.08 -0.40
CA ILE A 57 16.07 10.61 0.61
C ILE A 57 14.84 9.95 -0.04
N LYS A 58 14.37 10.43 -1.20
CA LYS A 58 13.19 9.85 -1.86
C LYS A 58 13.50 8.43 -2.34
N GLN A 59 14.65 8.24 -2.98
CA GLN A 59 15.09 6.92 -3.43
C GLN A 59 15.28 5.96 -2.26
N ALA A 60 15.98 6.40 -1.20
CA ALA A 60 16.17 5.60 0.01
C ALA A 60 14.83 5.17 0.63
N LYS A 61 13.83 6.07 0.69
CA LYS A 61 12.47 5.73 1.16
C LYS A 61 11.82 4.65 0.29
N HIS A 62 11.98 4.70 -1.03
CA HIS A 62 11.44 3.68 -1.94
C HIS A 62 12.13 2.32 -1.75
N GLU A 63 13.45 2.31 -1.56
CA GLU A 63 14.22 1.10 -1.31
C GLU A 63 13.85 0.45 0.03
N ILE A 64 13.68 1.26 1.09
CA ILE A 64 13.20 0.78 2.39
C ILE A 64 11.81 0.15 2.27
N ILE A 65 10.88 0.79 1.55
CA ILE A 65 9.54 0.23 1.32
C ILE A 65 9.64 -1.11 0.57
N LYS A 66 10.44 -1.16 -0.51
CA LYS A 66 10.66 -2.39 -1.30
C LYS A 66 11.24 -3.52 -0.46
N LEU A 67 12.22 -3.20 0.40
CA LEU A 67 12.83 -4.15 1.33
C LEU A 67 11.80 -4.67 2.35
N GLY A 68 11.06 -3.78 2.99
CA GLY A 68 10.03 -4.15 3.98
C GLY A 68 8.93 -5.03 3.39
N MET A 69 8.56 -4.81 2.12
CA MET A 69 7.58 -5.63 1.42
C MET A 69 8.05 -7.07 1.15
N SER A 70 9.36 -7.32 1.13
CA SER A 70 9.90 -8.66 0.86
C SER A 70 9.44 -9.68 1.91
N GLY A 71 9.38 -9.26 3.18
CA GLY A 71 9.02 -10.10 4.33
C GLY A 71 7.51 -10.23 4.60
N PHE A 72 6.64 -9.68 3.76
CA PHE A 72 5.19 -9.79 3.96
C PHE A 72 4.60 -11.10 3.39
N ASP A 73 3.59 -11.61 4.10
CA ASP A 73 2.69 -12.66 3.61
C ASP A 73 2.06 -12.29 2.27
N ARG A 74 1.64 -13.30 1.49
CA ARG A 74 1.15 -13.11 0.11
C ARG A 74 0.07 -12.01 -0.03
N GLN A 75 -0.93 -12.03 0.85
CA GLN A 75 -2.05 -11.06 0.82
C GLN A 75 -1.56 -9.64 1.14
N LYS A 76 -0.84 -9.47 2.26
CA LYS A 76 -0.26 -8.19 2.68
C LYS A 76 0.74 -7.64 1.66
N LYS A 77 1.52 -8.51 1.03
CA LYS A 77 2.44 -8.16 -0.06
C LYS A 77 1.70 -7.59 -1.26
N GLN A 78 0.54 -8.15 -1.63
CA GLN A 78 -0.29 -7.61 -2.71
C GLN A 78 -0.86 -6.24 -2.34
N GLU A 79 -1.42 -6.09 -1.14
CA GLU A 79 -1.94 -4.81 -0.65
C GLU A 79 -0.85 -3.72 -0.63
N ALA A 80 0.33 -4.03 -0.11
CA ALA A 80 1.46 -3.10 -0.09
C ALA A 80 1.94 -2.73 -1.49
N LYS A 81 1.94 -3.68 -2.44
CA LYS A 81 2.24 -3.40 -3.86
C LYS A 81 1.23 -2.45 -4.46
N THR A 82 -0.07 -2.68 -4.24
CA THR A 82 -1.13 -1.79 -4.72
C THR A 82 -0.97 -0.39 -4.14
N GLN A 83 -0.69 -0.26 -2.84
CA GLN A 83 -0.43 1.05 -2.20
C GLN A 83 0.79 1.75 -2.77
N LEU A 84 1.89 1.02 -3.00
CA LEU A 84 3.10 1.57 -3.62
C LEU A 84 2.80 2.08 -5.04
N LEU A 85 2.08 1.30 -5.85
CA LEU A 85 1.67 1.70 -7.20
C LEU A 85 0.81 2.96 -7.16
N ILE A 86 -0.18 3.04 -6.26
CA ILE A 86 -1.01 4.24 -6.09
C ILE A 86 -0.15 5.46 -5.73
N LYS A 87 0.81 5.30 -4.82
CA LYS A 87 1.75 6.36 -4.43
C LYS A 87 2.63 6.82 -5.61
N LEU A 88 2.97 5.92 -6.53
CA LEU A 88 3.67 6.22 -7.77
C LEU A 88 2.78 6.81 -8.87
N GLY A 89 1.49 7.01 -8.59
CA GLY A 89 0.53 7.64 -9.52
C GLY A 89 -0.36 6.66 -10.29
N ALA A 90 -0.31 5.36 -9.98
CA ALA A 90 -1.26 4.42 -10.56
C ALA A 90 -2.69 4.72 -10.09
N LYS A 91 -3.68 4.52 -10.97
CA LYS A 91 -5.09 4.68 -10.63
C LYS A 91 -5.50 3.62 -9.59
N PRO A 92 -6.16 4.01 -8.48
CA PRO A 92 -6.61 3.05 -7.48
C PRO A 92 -7.66 2.09 -8.06
N PRO A 93 -7.75 0.85 -7.52
CA PRO A 93 -8.76 -0.11 -7.94
C PRO A 93 -10.17 0.45 -7.69
N LYS A 94 -11.12 0.09 -8.55
CA LYS A 94 -12.51 0.51 -8.40
C LYS A 94 -13.12 -0.08 -7.13
N ASN A 95 -13.85 0.74 -6.38
CA ASN A 95 -14.61 0.29 -5.22
C ASN A 95 -15.75 -0.65 -5.64
N LYS A 96 -16.12 -1.56 -4.75
CA LYS A 96 -17.29 -2.43 -4.95
C LYS A 96 -18.57 -1.57 -4.98
N CYS A 97 -19.47 -1.86 -5.90
CA CYS A 97 -20.80 -1.26 -5.92
C CYS A 97 -21.59 -1.72 -4.69
N LYS A 98 -22.01 -0.78 -3.85
CA LYS A 98 -22.82 -1.03 -2.64
C LYS A 98 -24.05 -0.13 -2.65
N ASN A 99 -25.14 -0.57 -2.00
CA ASN A 99 -26.30 0.28 -1.78
C ASN A 99 -25.92 1.49 -0.91
N TYR A 100 -26.39 2.68 -1.28
CA TYR A 100 -26.05 3.93 -0.62
C TYR A 100 -26.34 3.94 0.89
N LYS A 101 -27.49 3.42 1.31
CA LYS A 101 -27.88 3.40 2.74
C LYS A 101 -26.93 2.53 3.57
N LEU A 102 -26.49 1.40 3.00
CA LEU A 102 -25.52 0.51 3.64
C LEU A 102 -24.13 1.16 3.73
N LEU A 103 -23.71 1.86 2.68
CA LEU A 103 -22.43 2.57 2.64
C LEU A 103 -22.39 3.70 3.69
N GLN A 104 -23.47 4.47 3.84
CA GLN A 104 -23.57 5.49 4.88
C GLN A 104 -23.48 4.89 6.29
N ALA A 105 -24.20 3.80 6.54
CA ALA A 105 -24.17 3.10 7.83
C ALA A 105 -22.76 2.57 8.16
N GLU A 106 -22.05 2.02 7.17
CA GLU A 106 -20.66 1.56 7.31
C GLU A 106 -19.72 2.73 7.67
N HIS A 107 -19.85 3.87 7.00
CA HIS A 107 -19.06 5.07 7.34
C HIS A 107 -19.34 5.59 8.74
N LYS A 108 -20.60 5.65 9.16
CA LYS A 108 -20.97 6.08 10.51
C LYS A 108 -20.35 5.16 11.56
N LYS A 109 -20.47 3.84 11.37
CA LYS A 109 -19.87 2.83 12.26
C LYS A 109 -18.33 2.91 12.30
N SER A 110 -17.68 3.18 11.17
CA SER A 110 -16.22 3.35 11.13
C SER A 110 -15.78 4.57 11.94
N LYS A 111 -16.46 5.71 11.76
CA LYS A 111 -16.18 6.94 12.51
C LYS A 111 -16.41 6.75 14.01
N GLU A 112 -17.48 6.08 14.41
CA GLU A 112 -17.76 5.77 15.82
C GLU A 112 -16.67 4.88 16.43
N LYS A 113 -16.18 3.86 15.72
CA LYS A 113 -15.07 3.01 16.17
C LYS A 113 -13.75 3.75 16.28
N GLU A 114 -13.46 4.65 15.34
CA GLU A 114 -12.27 5.49 15.40
C GLU A 114 -12.34 6.45 16.58
N ALA A 115 -13.49 7.11 16.76
CA ALA A 115 -13.73 7.98 17.90
C ALA A 115 -13.60 7.21 19.23
N SER A 116 -14.20 6.03 19.35
CA SER A 116 -14.09 5.22 20.57
C SER A 116 -12.65 4.76 20.83
N LYS A 117 -11.89 4.42 19.78
CA LYS A 117 -10.47 4.07 19.89
C LYS A 117 -9.61 5.25 20.33
N LEU A 118 -9.86 6.44 19.78
CA LEU A 118 -9.18 7.67 20.18
C LEU A 118 -9.49 8.04 21.63
N GLN A 119 -10.77 7.97 22.02
CA GLN A 119 -11.20 8.19 23.40
C GLN A 119 -10.49 7.21 24.34
N PHE A 120 -10.52 5.91 24.02
CA PHE A 120 -9.81 4.89 24.79
C PHE A 120 -8.29 5.16 24.89
N GLN A 121 -7.65 5.59 23.80
CA GLN A 121 -6.22 5.94 23.80
C GLN A 121 -5.89 7.20 24.62
N GLN A 122 -6.86 8.09 24.79
CA GLN A 122 -6.75 9.31 25.60
C GLN A 122 -7.07 9.07 27.08
N LEU A 123 -7.76 7.96 27.43
CA LEU A 123 -8.01 7.62 28.82
C LEU A 123 -6.70 7.55 29.61
N GLY A 124 -6.65 8.28 30.73
CA GLY A 124 -5.46 8.36 31.57
C GLY A 124 -4.33 9.24 31.01
N LYS A 125 -4.57 10.03 29.96
CA LYS A 125 -3.66 11.07 29.45
C LYS A 125 -4.29 12.46 29.52
N ASN A 126 -3.44 13.48 29.62
CA ASN A 126 -3.82 14.89 29.66
C ASN A 126 -3.96 15.40 28.21
N SER A 127 -4.41 16.65 28.03
CA SER A 127 -4.48 17.31 26.70
C SER A 127 -3.16 17.31 25.93
N ILE A 128 -2.02 17.28 26.63
CA ILE A 128 -0.66 17.22 26.07
C ILE A 128 -0.19 15.77 25.82
N GLY A 129 -1.01 14.75 26.12
CA GLY A 129 -0.71 13.33 25.92
C GLY A 129 0.14 12.68 27.01
N LYS A 130 0.49 13.42 28.08
CA LYS A 130 1.20 12.89 29.26
C LYS A 130 0.24 12.09 30.14
N ALA A 131 0.73 11.03 30.77
CA ALA A 131 -0.09 10.25 31.72
C ALA A 131 -0.59 11.11 32.90
N ASN A 132 -1.84 10.90 33.31
CA ASN A 132 -2.52 11.59 34.42
C ASN A 132 -2.14 11.00 35.77
N ALA A 133 -1.69 9.75 35.77
CA ALA A 133 -1.17 9.10 36.96
C ALA A 133 0.13 9.78 37.41
N LYS A 134 0.22 10.15 38.69
CA LYS A 134 1.46 10.64 39.33
C LYS A 134 2.44 9.47 39.52
N GLY A 135 2.96 8.89 38.45
CA GLY A 135 3.92 7.78 38.53
C GLY A 135 5.35 8.27 38.76
N LYS A 136 6.00 7.81 39.84
CA LYS A 136 7.45 7.81 40.21
C LYS A 136 8.33 9.05 39.91
N SER A 137 7.81 10.14 39.35
CA SER A 137 8.59 11.34 39.04
C SER A 137 8.94 12.13 40.31
N PHE A 138 8.07 12.08 41.31
CA PHE A 138 8.34 12.58 42.66
C PHE A 138 9.52 11.82 43.30
N ASP A 139 9.52 10.48 43.18
CA ASP A 139 10.61 9.62 43.68
C ASP A 139 11.94 9.87 42.94
N ARG A 140 11.89 10.13 41.62
CA ARG A 140 13.08 10.47 40.83
C ARG A 140 13.67 11.84 41.18
N LYS A 141 12.85 12.84 41.50
CA LYS A 141 13.35 14.13 42.01
C LYS A 141 14.02 13.95 43.38
N ARG A 142 13.41 13.15 44.28
CA ARG A 142 13.97 12.86 45.61
C ARG A 142 15.30 12.10 45.57
N ARG A 143 15.48 11.20 44.59
CA ARG A 143 16.76 10.47 44.38
C ARG A 143 17.89 11.34 43.82
N LYS A 144 17.57 12.38 43.05
CA LYS A 144 18.60 13.30 42.53
C LYS A 144 19.17 14.24 43.59
N GLU A 145 18.44 14.45 44.69
CA GLU A 145 18.85 15.41 45.72
C GLU A 145 19.74 14.81 46.80
N LYS A 146 19.89 13.48 46.91
CA LYS A 146 20.60 12.87 48.04
C LYS A 146 21.40 11.63 47.63
N LYS A 147 22.72 11.83 47.59
CA LYS A 147 23.82 10.84 47.65
C LYS A 147 24.30 10.25 46.33
N GLY A 148 25.59 10.45 46.06
CA GLY A 148 26.37 9.76 45.03
C GLY A 148 26.94 10.64 43.92
N ASP A 149 26.78 11.97 44.01
CA ASP A 149 27.44 12.88 43.07
C ASP A 149 28.92 13.05 43.46
N ILE A 150 29.82 13.20 42.49
CA ILE A 150 31.27 13.16 42.75
C ILE A 150 31.73 14.32 43.65
N LEU A 151 31.01 15.44 43.63
CA LEU A 151 31.20 16.58 44.53
C LEU A 151 30.86 16.29 45.99
N ASP A 152 30.11 15.22 46.29
CA ASP A 152 29.79 14.80 47.66
C ASP A 152 31.01 14.13 48.32
N ILE A 153 31.88 13.49 47.52
CA ILE A 153 33.13 12.85 47.99
C ILE A 153 34.26 13.88 48.09
N TYR A 154 34.38 14.76 47.10
CA TYR A 154 35.53 15.67 46.97
C TYR A 154 35.25 17.12 47.41
N GLY A 155 34.02 17.44 47.81
CA GLY A 155 33.62 18.77 48.26
C GLY A 155 33.48 19.79 47.13
N LYS A 156 32.71 20.85 47.38
CA LYS A 156 32.51 21.95 46.43
C LYS A 156 33.52 23.07 46.71
N VAL A 157 34.41 23.34 45.75
CA VAL A 157 35.39 24.44 45.85
C VAL A 157 34.67 25.78 45.80
N LYS A 158 34.96 26.66 46.77
CA LYS A 158 34.50 28.05 46.76
C LYS A 158 35.47 28.88 45.91
N ALA A 159 34.96 29.60 44.91
CA ALA A 159 35.79 30.51 44.12
C ALA A 159 36.30 31.64 45.01
N THR A 160 37.61 31.79 45.15
CA THR A 160 38.24 32.97 45.75
C THR A 160 38.46 34.00 44.66
N ASN A 161 37.79 35.15 44.78
CA ASN A 161 38.01 36.29 43.89
C ASN A 161 39.37 36.92 44.22
N ASN A 162 40.44 36.46 43.57
CA ASN A 162 41.72 37.17 43.59
C ASN A 162 41.63 38.37 42.65
N SER A 163 41.03 39.47 43.12
CA SER A 163 41.23 40.78 42.50
C SER A 163 42.67 41.21 42.76
N LYS A 164 43.54 41.04 41.76
CA LYS A 164 44.87 41.64 41.72
C LYS A 164 44.74 43.15 41.98
N GLN A 165 45.29 43.63 43.07
CA GLN A 165 45.59 45.05 43.25
C GLN A 165 46.91 45.36 42.52
N LEU A 166 46.96 46.55 41.96
CA LEU A 166 48.02 47.16 41.13
C LEU A 166 49.39 47.19 41.82
#